data_AF-A0A9P9LUN9-F1
#
_entry.id   AF-A0A9P9LUN9-F1
#
_cell.length_a   1.000
_cell.length_b   1.000
_cell.length_c   1.000
_cell.angle_alpha   90.00
_cell.angle_beta   90.00
_cell.angle_gamma   90.00
#
_symmetry.space_group_name_H-M   'P 1'
#
loop_
_entity.id
_entity.type
_entity.pdbx_description
1 polymer ?
#
loop_
_entity_poly.entity_id
_entity_poly.type
_entity_poly.pdbx_seq_one_letter_code
_entity_poly.pdbx_strand_id
1 'polypeptide(L)'
;MLGMVCAIIASSIYLTIATSLGMPVSTTHSIMGGVIGMGIAAVGSKGILWWGGNINSGVTQVFLAWVLAPVIAAGFGATIFTITKYSVMLRSNPVRNAFMAIPIYFGITSSLLTMLIVWKGGASRIKLTNPQTVGVIIGVGACVAILVSLFFLPFLYCKVVKNDATLKPYHILMGPFLLRRNIPQGREDVQVVQNYYRHHQTMEELLVSRKTVARPGEIVDPEK
;
A
#
# COMPACT_ATOMS: atom_id res chain seq x y z
N MET A 1 12.39 -0.70 -35.97
CA MET A 1 12.18 0.54 -35.19
C MET A 1 10.81 1.18 -35.45
N LEU A 2 10.41 1.40 -36.71
CA LEU A 2 9.12 2.01 -37.06
C LEU A 2 7.91 1.32 -36.40
N GLY A 3 7.87 -0.02 -36.39
CA GLY A 3 6.77 -0.76 -35.76
C GLY A 3 6.59 -0.48 -34.25
N MET A 4 7.69 -0.30 -33.50
CA MET A 4 7.59 0.03 -32.07
C MET A 4 7.08 1.46 -31.85
N VAL A 5 7.38 2.39 -32.77
CA VAL A 5 6.80 3.75 -32.75
C VAL A 5 5.29 3.68 -32.98
N CYS A 6 4.83 2.89 -33.96
CA CYS A 6 3.39 2.67 -34.20
C CYS A 6 2.69 2.07 -32.97
N ALA A 7 3.29 1.07 -32.32
CA ALA A 7 2.76 0.45 -31.11
C ALA A 7 2.60 1.46 -29.97
N ILE A 8 3.60 2.33 -29.75
CA ILE A 8 3.54 3.38 -28.73
C ILE A 8 2.44 4.38 -29.07
N ILE A 9 2.39 4.90 -30.30
CA ILE A 9 1.36 5.87 -30.71
C ILE A 9 -0.05 5.30 -30.50
N ALA A 10 -0.30 4.08 -30.97
CA ALA A 10 -1.59 3.42 -30.81
C ALA A 10 -1.97 3.25 -29.33
N SER A 11 -1.04 2.77 -28.51
CA SER A 11 -1.27 2.59 -27.08
C SER A 11 -1.52 3.91 -26.33
N SER A 12 -0.80 4.97 -26.71
CA SER A 12 -0.93 6.31 -26.12
C SER A 12 -2.25 6.98 -26.49
N ILE A 13 -2.69 6.87 -27.74
CA ILE A 13 -4.00 7.40 -28.18
C ILE A 13 -5.11 6.71 -27.39
N TYR A 14 -5.09 5.37 -27.32
CA TYR A 14 -6.09 4.60 -26.57
C TYR A 14 -6.11 4.99 -25.08
N LEU A 15 -4.93 5.07 -24.46
CA LEU A 15 -4.81 5.44 -23.05
C LEU A 15 -5.29 6.87 -22.77
N THR A 16 -5.02 7.80 -23.70
CA THR A 16 -5.47 9.20 -23.59
C THR A 16 -6.99 9.29 -23.63
N ILE A 17 -7.63 8.59 -24.58
CA ILE A 17 -9.09 8.53 -24.68
C ILE A 17 -9.70 7.89 -23.42
N ALA A 18 -9.16 6.75 -22.97
CA ALA A 18 -9.66 6.06 -21.80
C ALA A 18 -9.53 6.90 -20.52
N THR A 19 -8.42 7.62 -20.37
CA THR A 19 -8.18 8.53 -19.24
C THR A 19 -9.16 9.71 -19.27
N SER A 20 -9.41 10.31 -20.44
CA SER A 20 -10.41 11.39 -20.60
C SER A 20 -11.83 10.94 -20.24
N LEU A 21 -12.14 9.66 -20.41
CA LEU A 21 -13.43 9.07 -20.04
C LEU A 21 -13.46 8.58 -18.57
N GLY A 22 -12.38 8.74 -17.81
CA GLY A 22 -12.29 8.30 -16.41
C GLY A 22 -12.25 6.78 -16.24
N MET A 23 -11.95 6.01 -17.29
CA MET A 23 -11.93 4.55 -17.23
C MET A 23 -10.57 4.04 -16.69
N PRO A 24 -10.56 3.19 -15.64
CA PRO A 24 -9.33 2.59 -15.14
C PRO A 24 -8.86 1.47 -16.10
N VAL A 25 -7.96 1.81 -17.02
CA VAL A 25 -7.40 0.86 -18.00
C VAL A 25 -5.94 0.50 -17.69
N SER A 26 -5.52 -0.71 -18.09
CA SER A 26 -4.15 -1.17 -17.88
C SER A 26 -3.21 -0.73 -19.00
N THR A 27 -2.21 0.09 -18.66
CA THR A 27 -1.18 0.56 -19.60
C THR A 27 -0.36 -0.58 -20.21
N THR A 28 -0.09 -1.64 -19.44
CA THR A 28 0.64 -2.83 -19.90
C THR A 28 -0.12 -3.60 -20.97
N HIS A 29 -1.44 -3.73 -20.83
CA HIS A 29 -2.27 -4.39 -21.84
C HIS A 29 -2.36 -3.55 -23.12
N SER A 30 -2.47 -2.23 -22.98
CA SER A 30 -2.53 -1.29 -24.11
C SER A 30 -1.27 -1.37 -24.99
N ILE A 31 -0.08 -1.34 -24.41
CA ILE A 31 1.16 -1.42 -25.20
C ILE A 31 1.36 -2.82 -25.80
N MET A 32 1.03 -3.89 -25.07
CA MET A 32 1.11 -5.26 -25.59
C MET A 32 0.15 -5.47 -26.77
N GLY A 33 -1.06 -4.91 -26.71
CA GLY A 33 -1.99 -4.89 -27.84
C GLY A 33 -1.42 -4.18 -29.06
N GLY A 34 -0.77 -3.03 -28.87
CA GLY A 34 -0.08 -2.30 -29.94
C GLY A 34 1.09 -3.10 -30.56
N VAL A 35 1.89 -3.76 -29.72
CA VAL A 35 3.02 -4.60 -30.18
C VAL A 35 2.53 -5.83 -30.95
N ILE A 36 1.50 -6.51 -30.44
CA ILE A 36 0.89 -7.67 -31.12
C ILE A 36 0.26 -7.25 -32.44
N GLY A 37 -0.53 -6.17 -32.45
CA GLY A 37 -1.17 -5.65 -33.66
C GLY A 37 -0.16 -5.26 -34.74
N MET A 38 0.92 -4.57 -34.35
CA MET A 38 2.03 -4.29 -35.25
C MET A 38 2.72 -5.55 -35.75
N GLY A 39 2.95 -6.53 -34.87
CA GLY A 39 3.53 -7.83 -35.25
C GLY A 39 2.67 -8.54 -36.29
N ILE A 40 1.35 -8.55 -36.13
CA ILE A 40 0.42 -9.16 -37.10
C ILE A 40 0.52 -8.45 -38.45
N ALA A 41 0.55 -7.11 -38.45
CA ALA A 41 0.65 -6.33 -39.68
C ALA A 41 2.00 -6.52 -40.40
N ALA A 42 3.09 -6.73 -39.66
CA ALA A 42 4.44 -6.83 -40.23
C ALA A 42 4.80 -8.23 -40.74
N VAL A 43 4.45 -9.29 -39.99
CA VAL A 43 4.90 -10.67 -40.27
C VAL A 43 3.76 -11.67 -40.41
N GLY A 44 2.50 -11.21 -40.34
CA GLY A 44 1.32 -12.05 -40.34
C GLY A 44 1.10 -12.78 -39.01
N SER A 45 -0.11 -13.29 -38.78
CA SER A 45 -0.47 -13.99 -37.54
C SER A 45 0.38 -15.23 -37.28
N LYS A 46 0.80 -15.94 -38.34
CA LYS A 46 1.66 -17.14 -38.24
C LYS A 46 3.14 -16.81 -37.98
N GLY A 47 3.57 -15.58 -38.23
CA GLY A 47 4.95 -15.13 -37.99
C GLY A 47 5.22 -14.72 -36.54
N ILE A 48 4.18 -14.70 -35.69
CA ILE A 48 4.30 -14.34 -34.27
C ILE A 48 4.62 -15.58 -33.44
N LEU A 49 5.57 -15.45 -32.52
CA LEU A 49 5.86 -16.47 -31.52
C LEU A 49 4.75 -16.48 -30.45
N TRP A 50 3.63 -17.13 -30.74
CA TRP A 50 2.53 -17.31 -29.79
C TRP A 50 2.93 -18.25 -28.66
N TRP A 51 3.45 -19.42 -29.03
CA TRP A 51 3.89 -20.48 -28.13
C TRP A 51 5.25 -21.01 -28.61
N GLY A 52 6.31 -20.81 -27.83
CA GLY A 52 7.66 -21.24 -28.20
C GLY A 52 8.09 -22.57 -27.58
N GLY A 53 7.14 -23.46 -27.26
CA GLY A 53 7.41 -24.80 -26.72
C GLY A 53 7.68 -24.86 -25.21
N ASN A 54 7.77 -23.71 -24.54
CA ASN A 54 8.03 -23.60 -23.10
C ASN A 54 7.10 -22.56 -22.48
N ILE A 55 6.82 -22.67 -21.19
CA ILE A 55 5.97 -21.71 -20.45
C ILE A 55 6.59 -20.31 -20.39
N ASN A 56 7.91 -20.21 -20.62
CA ASN A 56 8.69 -18.98 -20.65
C ASN A 56 8.94 -18.43 -22.06
N SER A 57 8.15 -18.82 -23.07
CA SER A 57 8.37 -18.34 -24.43
C SER A 57 7.11 -17.86 -25.14
N GLY A 58 7.27 -16.76 -25.86
CA GLY A 58 6.22 -16.15 -26.68
C GLY A 58 5.23 -15.31 -25.89
N VAL A 59 4.15 -14.92 -26.59
CA VAL A 59 3.10 -14.07 -26.03
C VAL A 59 2.35 -14.78 -24.88
N THR A 60 2.29 -16.12 -24.90
CA THR A 60 1.64 -16.93 -23.86
C THR A 60 2.16 -16.66 -22.45
N GLN A 61 3.47 -16.43 -22.28
CA GLN A 61 4.06 -16.10 -20.98
C GLN A 61 3.48 -14.79 -20.41
N VAL A 62 3.24 -13.80 -21.26
CA VAL A 62 2.73 -12.49 -20.84
C VAL A 62 1.30 -12.64 -20.32
N PHE A 63 0.46 -13.37 -21.04
CA PHE A 63 -0.91 -13.68 -20.59
C PHE A 63 -0.91 -14.48 -19.28
N LEU A 64 -0.02 -15.46 -19.15
CA LEU A 64 0.10 -16.25 -17.94
C LEU A 64 0.51 -15.38 -16.73
N ALA A 65 1.44 -14.44 -16.93
CA ALA A 65 1.86 -13.50 -15.89
C ALA A 65 0.71 -12.57 -15.45
N TRP A 66 -0.20 -12.19 -16.35
CA TRP A 66 -1.38 -11.38 -16.01
C TRP A 66 -2.36 -12.07 -15.08
N VAL A 67 -2.44 -13.40 -15.14
CA VAL A 67 -3.31 -14.19 -14.24
C VAL A 67 -2.58 -14.57 -12.96
N LEU A 68 -1.34 -15.03 -13.06
CA LEU A 68 -0.58 -15.48 -11.90
C LEU A 68 -0.20 -14.34 -10.96
N ALA A 69 0.16 -13.16 -11.48
CA ALA A 69 0.60 -12.05 -10.63
C ALA A 69 -0.49 -11.57 -9.66
N PRO A 70 -1.76 -11.32 -10.08
CA PRO A 70 -2.83 -10.99 -9.14
C PRO A 70 -3.13 -12.09 -8.14
N VAL A 71 -3.09 -13.36 -8.54
CA VAL A 71 -3.37 -14.50 -7.64
C VAL A 71 -2.31 -14.58 -6.53
N ILE A 72 -1.04 -14.48 -6.91
CA ILE A 72 0.07 -14.47 -5.95
C ILE A 72 -0.02 -13.23 -5.05
N ALA A 73 -0.29 -12.06 -5.62
CA ALA A 73 -0.47 -10.82 -4.87
C ALA A 73 -1.64 -10.91 -3.88
N ALA A 74 -2.75 -11.53 -4.27
CA ALA A 74 -3.90 -11.78 -3.40
C ALA A 74 -3.53 -12.71 -2.23
N GLY A 75 -2.75 -13.78 -2.49
CA GLY A 75 -2.25 -14.67 -1.44
C GLY A 75 -1.36 -13.95 -0.42
N PHE A 76 -0.40 -13.16 -0.88
CA PHE A 76 0.45 -12.35 0.02
C PHE A 76 -0.36 -11.28 0.76
N GLY A 77 -1.27 -10.59 0.07
CA GLY A 77 -2.14 -9.57 0.66
C GLY A 77 -3.03 -10.15 1.77
N ALA A 78 -3.67 -11.30 1.53
CA ALA A 78 -4.47 -12.00 2.51
C ALA A 78 -3.63 -12.43 3.74
N THR A 79 -2.41 -12.89 3.51
CA THR A 79 -1.48 -13.30 4.58
C THR A 79 -1.11 -12.10 5.46
N ILE A 80 -0.64 -10.99 4.85
CA ILE A 80 -0.25 -9.77 5.58
C ILE A 80 -1.45 -9.18 6.33
N PHE A 81 -2.64 -9.17 5.70
CA PHE A 81 -3.86 -8.70 6.35
C PHE A 81 -4.22 -9.55 7.57
N THR A 82 -4.14 -10.88 7.44
CA THR A 82 -4.42 -11.81 8.55
C THR A 82 -3.45 -11.60 9.71
N ILE A 83 -2.16 -11.44 9.42
CA ILE A 83 -1.14 -11.11 10.44
C ILE A 83 -1.49 -9.79 11.13
N THR A 84 -1.84 -8.76 10.37
CA THR A 84 -2.20 -7.44 10.92
C THR A 84 -3.46 -7.51 11.77
N LYS A 85 -4.47 -8.26 11.33
CA LYS A 85 -5.74 -8.44 12.04
C LYS A 85 -5.53 -9.03 13.43
N TYR A 86 -4.76 -10.11 13.54
CA TYR A 86 -4.53 -10.78 14.82
C TYR A 86 -3.44 -10.12 15.68
N SER A 87 -2.43 -9.50 15.06
CA SER A 87 -1.34 -8.85 15.79
C SER A 87 -1.70 -7.47 16.31
N VAL A 88 -2.48 -6.70 15.53
CA VAL A 88 -2.80 -5.31 15.81
C VAL A 88 -4.27 -5.13 16.20
N MET A 89 -5.20 -5.50 15.32
CA MET A 89 -6.61 -5.09 15.46
C MET A 89 -7.34 -5.78 16.61
N LEU A 90 -7.13 -7.09 16.82
CA LEU A 90 -7.85 -7.89 17.82
C LEU A 90 -7.17 -7.91 19.20
N ARG A 91 -6.12 -7.12 19.41
CA ARG A 91 -5.41 -7.07 20.68
C ARG A 91 -6.04 -6.04 21.60
N SER A 92 -5.87 -6.25 22.91
CA SER A 92 -6.45 -5.40 23.97
C SER A 92 -6.06 -3.93 23.87
N ASN A 93 -4.89 -3.61 23.32
CA ASN A 93 -4.48 -2.24 23.01
C ASN A 93 -4.03 -2.13 21.54
N PRO A 94 -4.98 -1.90 20.60
CA PRO A 94 -4.68 -1.85 19.17
C PRO A 94 -3.73 -0.71 18.81
N VAL A 95 -3.84 0.42 19.51
CA VAL A 95 -3.03 1.62 19.26
C VAL A 95 -1.56 1.31 19.52
N ARG A 96 -1.21 0.79 20.70
CA ARG A 96 0.18 0.42 21.04
C ARG A 96 0.75 -0.60 20.05
N ASN A 97 -0.01 -1.63 19.71
CA ASN A 97 0.44 -2.67 18.80
C ASN A 97 0.61 -2.15 17.37
N ALA A 98 -0.20 -1.18 16.92
CA ALA A 98 -0.01 -0.51 15.65
C ALA A 98 1.33 0.23 15.62
N PHE A 99 1.65 0.99 16.68
CA PHE A 99 2.95 1.67 16.78
C PHE A 99 4.14 0.69 16.78
N MET A 100 4.00 -0.49 17.37
CA MET A 100 5.05 -1.52 17.31
C MET A 100 5.17 -2.20 15.94
N ALA A 101 4.06 -2.35 15.21
CA ALA A 101 4.05 -3.00 13.90
C ALA A 101 4.59 -2.10 12.77
N ILE A 102 4.42 -0.77 12.88
CA ILE A 102 4.83 0.18 11.83
C ILE A 102 6.32 0.05 11.46
N PRO A 103 7.30 0.12 12.39
CA PRO A 103 8.72 0.00 12.02
C PRO A 103 9.06 -1.34 11.38
N ILE A 104 8.39 -2.42 11.80
CA ILE A 104 8.59 -3.77 11.27
C ILE A 104 8.14 -3.82 9.81
N TYR A 105 6.95 -3.31 9.49
CA TYR A 105 6.46 -3.29 8.11
C TYR A 105 7.31 -2.41 7.19
N PHE A 106 7.72 -1.24 7.66
CA PHE A 106 8.62 -0.37 6.90
C PHE A 106 9.99 -1.03 6.66
N GLY A 107 10.56 -1.68 7.69
CA GLY A 107 11.83 -2.39 7.59
C GLY A 107 11.79 -3.59 6.64
N ILE A 108 10.73 -4.41 6.70
CA ILE A 108 10.55 -5.53 5.76
C ILE A 108 10.40 -5.00 4.32
N THR A 109 9.60 -3.95 4.13
CA THR A 109 9.37 -3.37 2.80
C THR A 109 10.66 -2.78 2.23
N SER A 110 11.45 -2.05 3.03
CA SER A 110 12.72 -1.48 2.56
C SER A 110 13.75 -2.58 2.26
N SER A 111 13.84 -3.62 3.08
CA SER A 111 14.68 -4.80 2.77
C SER A 111 14.29 -5.46 1.44
N LEU A 112 12.99 -5.66 1.19
CA LEU A 112 12.52 -6.25 -0.08
C LEU A 112 12.81 -5.36 -1.29
N LEU A 113 12.67 -4.03 -1.15
CA LEU A 113 13.02 -3.10 -2.22
C LEU A 113 14.54 -3.08 -2.47
N THR A 114 15.35 -3.02 -1.42
CA THR A 114 16.82 -3.10 -1.53
C THR A 114 17.25 -4.39 -2.20
N MET A 115 16.62 -5.51 -1.84
CA MET A 115 16.82 -6.81 -2.46
C MET A 115 16.60 -6.74 -3.98
N LEU A 116 15.48 -6.18 -4.44
CA LEU A 116 15.17 -6.05 -5.87
C LEU A 116 16.16 -5.12 -6.60
N ILE A 117 16.56 -4.03 -5.96
CA ILE A 117 17.52 -3.08 -6.52
C ILE A 117 18.88 -3.75 -6.67
N VAL A 118 19.40 -4.46 -5.66
CA VAL A 118 20.73 -5.07 -5.75
C VAL A 118 20.76 -6.20 -6.78
N TRP A 119 19.78 -7.09 -6.77
CA TRP A 119 19.78 -8.24 -7.69
C TRP A 119 19.42 -7.89 -9.13
N LYS A 120 18.46 -6.99 -9.36
CA LYS A 120 17.94 -6.72 -10.70
C LYS A 120 18.37 -5.35 -11.25
N GLY A 121 18.39 -4.32 -10.40
CA GLY A 121 18.70 -2.95 -10.82
C GLY A 121 20.19 -2.62 -10.88
N GLY A 122 20.97 -3.10 -9.92
CA GLY A 122 22.37 -2.74 -9.70
C GLY A 122 23.38 -3.80 -10.15
N ALA A 123 22.94 -5.00 -10.51
CA ALA A 123 23.82 -6.12 -10.85
C ALA A 123 24.80 -5.84 -12.00
N SER A 124 24.47 -4.91 -12.89
CA SER A 124 25.35 -4.50 -14.00
C SER A 124 26.47 -3.54 -13.60
N ARG A 125 26.36 -2.86 -12.45
CA ARG A 125 27.32 -1.84 -11.98
C ARG A 125 27.97 -2.20 -10.65
N ILE A 126 27.32 -3.02 -9.84
CA ILE A 126 27.70 -3.33 -8.46
C ILE A 126 27.89 -4.85 -8.36
N LYS A 127 29.14 -5.29 -8.26
CA LYS A 127 29.50 -6.70 -8.02
C LYS A 127 29.76 -6.91 -6.52
N LEU A 128 28.71 -7.15 -5.76
CA LEU A 128 28.81 -7.50 -4.34
C LEU A 128 28.96 -9.01 -4.18
N THR A 129 29.75 -9.43 -3.19
CA THR A 129 29.79 -10.84 -2.78
C THR A 129 28.48 -11.24 -2.11
N ASN A 130 28.05 -12.51 -2.20
CA ASN A 130 26.81 -13.00 -1.58
C ASN A 130 26.61 -12.56 -0.11
N PRO A 131 27.64 -12.59 0.78
CA PRO A 131 27.50 -12.11 2.16
C PRO A 131 27.26 -10.60 2.26
N GLN A 132 27.88 -9.82 1.39
CA GLN A 132 27.72 -8.35 1.38
C GLN A 132 26.32 -7.97 0.91
N THR A 133 25.76 -8.67 -0.07
CA THR A 133 24.38 -8.45 -0.54
C THR A 133 23.37 -8.66 0.59
N VAL A 134 23.50 -9.75 1.34
CA VAL A 134 22.63 -10.02 2.50
C VAL A 134 22.81 -8.94 3.58
N GLY A 135 24.06 -8.55 3.85
CA GLY A 135 24.38 -7.48 4.79
C GLY A 135 23.73 -6.14 4.41
N VAL A 136 23.74 -5.76 3.14
CA VAL A 136 23.10 -4.54 2.64
C VAL A 136 21.57 -4.61 2.77
N ILE A 137 20.96 -5.76 2.42
CA ILE A 137 19.50 -5.94 2.50
C ILE A 137 19.01 -5.79 3.94
N ILE A 138 19.66 -6.46 4.90
CA ILE A 138 19.29 -6.40 6.32
C ILE A 138 19.66 -5.03 6.90
N GLY A 139 20.82 -4.50 6.54
CA GLY A 139 21.32 -3.21 7.03
C GLY A 139 20.42 -2.03 6.64
N VAL A 140 19.95 -1.97 5.39
CA VAL A 140 19.01 -0.94 4.95
C VAL A 140 17.64 -1.12 5.63
N GLY A 141 17.17 -2.36 5.76
CA GLY A 141 15.96 -2.69 6.51
C GLY A 141 15.97 -2.15 7.93
N ALA A 142 17.01 -2.51 8.69
CA ALA A 142 17.21 -2.10 10.06
C ALA A 142 17.37 -0.57 10.19
N CYS A 143 18.16 0.04 9.30
CA CYS A 143 18.34 1.50 9.28
C CYS A 143 17.00 2.23 9.09
N VAL A 144 16.18 1.81 8.12
CA VAL A 144 14.85 2.39 7.89
C VAL A 144 13.94 2.18 9.10
N ALA A 145 13.92 0.99 9.69
CA ALA A 145 13.12 0.71 10.88
C ALA A 145 13.52 1.60 12.07
N ILE A 146 14.82 1.84 12.26
CA ILE A 146 15.34 2.76 13.29
C ILE A 146 14.91 4.20 13.00
N LEU A 147 15.06 4.68 11.76
CA LEU A 147 14.65 6.03 11.38
C LEU A 147 13.15 6.25 11.56
N VAL A 148 12.32 5.29 11.17
CA VAL A 148 10.87 5.34 11.38
C VAL A 148 10.56 5.36 12.87
N SER A 149 11.25 4.57 13.68
CA SER A 149 11.05 4.53 15.13
C SER A 149 11.43 5.84 15.82
N LEU A 150 12.50 6.51 15.37
CA LEU A 150 13.01 7.74 15.98
C LEU A 150 12.29 9.01 15.51
N PHE A 151 11.88 9.08 14.24
CA PHE A 151 11.33 10.31 13.67
C PHE A 151 9.82 10.20 13.41
N PHE A 152 9.39 9.11 12.76
CA PHE A 152 8.02 8.98 12.30
C PHE A 152 7.05 8.57 13.42
N LEU A 153 7.42 7.62 14.30
CA LEU A 153 6.54 7.20 15.40
C LEU A 153 6.24 8.31 16.40
N PRO A 154 7.21 9.12 16.87
CA PRO A 154 6.91 10.22 17.79
C PRO A 154 5.96 11.25 17.19
N PHE A 155 6.14 11.56 15.91
CA PHE A 155 5.25 12.44 15.17
C PHE A 155 3.84 11.86 15.06
N LEU A 156 3.73 10.59 14.67
CA LEU A 156 2.44 9.92 14.54
C LEU A 156 1.74 9.78 15.89
N TYR A 157 2.48 9.52 16.97
CA TYR A 157 1.95 9.46 18.33
C TYR A 157 1.36 10.80 18.76
N CYS A 158 2.10 11.91 18.56
CA CYS A 158 1.59 13.24 18.91
C CYS A 158 0.39 13.65 18.03
N LYS A 159 0.36 13.23 16.76
CA LYS A 159 -0.73 13.57 15.85
C LYS A 159 -2.00 12.75 16.09
N VAL A 160 -1.87 11.45 16.35
CA VAL A 160 -3.00 10.51 16.45
C VAL A 160 -3.48 10.31 17.88
N VAL A 161 -2.55 10.16 18.85
CA VAL A 161 -2.92 9.87 20.25
C VAL A 161 -3.16 11.15 21.03
N LYS A 162 -2.30 12.16 20.84
CA LYS A 162 -2.41 13.47 21.51
C LYS A 162 -3.30 14.47 20.77
N ASN A 163 -3.84 14.12 19.59
CA ASN A 163 -4.71 14.96 18.75
C ASN A 163 -4.18 16.39 18.52
N ASP A 164 -2.86 16.56 18.35
CA ASP A 164 -2.28 17.89 18.14
C ASP A 164 -2.53 18.38 16.70
N ALA A 165 -3.56 19.21 16.54
CA ALA A 165 -3.94 19.84 15.28
C ALA A 165 -2.91 20.87 14.76
N THR A 166 -1.97 21.30 15.60
CA THR A 166 -0.94 22.29 15.21
C THR A 166 0.27 21.67 14.50
N LEU A 167 0.35 20.33 14.45
CA LEU A 167 1.46 19.60 13.83
C LEU A 167 1.38 19.60 12.30
N LYS A 168 2.26 20.40 11.70
CA LYS A 168 2.54 20.36 10.26
C LYS A 168 3.56 19.26 9.88
N PRO A 169 3.59 18.80 8.61
CA PRO A 169 4.43 17.67 8.17
C PRO A 169 5.94 17.85 8.40
N TYR A 170 6.47 19.07 8.31
CA TYR A 170 7.91 19.31 8.49
C TYR A 170 8.40 19.07 9.92
N HIS A 171 7.50 18.97 10.91
CA HIS A 171 7.88 18.66 12.29
C HIS A 171 8.35 17.22 12.48
N ILE A 172 8.17 16.32 11.51
CA ILE A 172 8.66 14.93 11.57
C ILE A 172 10.16 14.86 11.92
N LEU A 173 10.95 15.81 11.41
CA LEU A 173 12.40 15.88 11.68
C LEU A 173 12.75 16.17 13.14
N MET A 174 11.82 16.72 13.93
CA MET A 174 12.03 16.95 15.37
C MET A 174 11.98 15.64 16.17
N GLY A 175 11.52 14.54 15.57
CA GLY A 175 11.56 13.19 16.12
C GLY A 175 11.19 13.10 17.61
N PRO A 176 12.10 12.63 18.49
CA PRO A 176 11.78 12.38 19.90
C PRO A 176 11.49 13.67 20.68
N PHE A 177 11.95 14.84 20.21
CA PHE A 177 11.68 16.12 20.87
C PHE A 177 10.18 16.50 20.81
N LEU A 178 9.43 15.96 19.83
CA LEU A 178 7.98 16.15 19.77
C LEU A 178 7.23 15.55 20.96
N LEU A 179 7.78 14.51 21.60
CA LEU A 179 7.13 13.88 22.74
C LEU A 179 7.10 14.80 23.97
N ARG A 180 8.08 15.70 24.08
CA ARG A 180 8.25 16.66 25.18
C ARG A 180 7.50 17.98 24.96
N ARG A 181 6.85 18.15 23.81
CA ARG A 181 6.10 19.37 23.49
C ARG A 181 4.83 19.42 24.32
N ASN A 182 4.61 20.54 25.02
CA ASN A 182 3.34 20.86 25.64
C ASN A 182 2.33 21.18 24.53
N ILE A 183 1.22 20.46 24.52
CA ILE A 183 0.18 20.59 23.50
C ILE A 183 -0.64 21.82 23.89
N PRO A 184 -0.75 22.88 23.06
CA PRO A 184 -1.75 23.90 23.30
C PRO A 184 -3.11 23.20 23.28
N GLN A 185 -3.95 23.36 24.32
CA GLN A 185 -5.26 22.72 24.38
C GLN A 185 -5.99 22.97 23.05
N GLY A 186 -6.16 21.88 22.30
CA GLY A 186 -6.76 21.91 20.98
C GLY A 186 -8.19 22.40 21.10
N ARG A 187 -8.53 23.38 20.27
CA ARG A 187 -9.88 23.85 20.04
C ARG A 187 -10.77 22.61 19.76
N GLU A 188 -11.76 22.34 20.62
CA GLU A 188 -12.58 21.10 20.61
C GLU A 188 -13.37 20.90 19.30
N ASP A 189 -13.38 21.90 18.42
CA ASP A 189 -14.06 21.94 17.13
C ASP A 189 -13.30 21.19 16.01
N VAL A 190 -12.00 20.92 16.14
CA VAL A 190 -11.20 20.31 15.05
C VAL A 190 -10.79 18.87 15.39
N GLN A 191 -11.61 17.90 14.97
CA GLN A 191 -11.21 16.49 14.96
C GLN A 191 -10.17 16.22 13.86
N VAL A 192 -8.95 15.88 14.28
CA VAL A 192 -7.82 15.58 13.36
C VAL A 192 -8.07 14.30 12.55
N VAL A 193 -8.79 13.33 13.13
CA VAL A 193 -9.16 12.08 12.48
C VAL A 193 -10.65 12.10 12.17
N GLN A 194 -11.00 12.07 10.88
CA GLN A 194 -12.39 11.95 10.45
C GLN A 194 -12.95 10.61 10.91
N ASN A 195 -13.96 10.64 11.76
CA ASN A 195 -14.64 9.43 12.21
C ASN A 195 -15.70 9.00 11.18
N TYR A 196 -15.34 8.06 10.33
CA TYR A 196 -16.21 7.48 9.30
C TYR A 196 -17.40 6.66 9.86
N TYR A 197 -17.38 6.31 11.16
CA TYR A 197 -18.44 5.56 11.82
C TYR A 197 -19.40 6.46 12.62
N ARG A 198 -19.30 7.79 12.54
CA ARG A 198 -20.20 8.71 13.28
C ARG A 198 -21.69 8.45 13.09
N HIS A 199 -22.10 7.86 11.96
CA HIS A 199 -23.50 7.55 11.66
C HIS A 199 -23.88 6.08 11.93
N HIS A 200 -22.92 5.25 12.34
CA HIS A 200 -23.17 3.87 12.70
C HIS A 200 -23.24 3.75 14.22
N GLN A 201 -24.41 3.39 14.72
CA GLN A 201 -24.58 3.08 16.14
C GLN A 201 -23.68 1.90 16.51
N THR A 202 -22.95 2.06 17.61
CA THR A 202 -22.16 0.97 18.19
C THR A 202 -23.08 -0.18 18.64
N MET A 203 -22.56 -1.40 18.82
CA MET A 203 -23.40 -2.51 19.29
C MET A 203 -24.08 -2.22 20.63
N GLU A 204 -23.44 -1.47 21.51
CA GLU A 204 -24.02 -1.03 22.77
C GLU A 204 -25.19 -0.06 22.56
N GLU A 205 -25.01 0.97 21.72
CA GLU A 205 -26.08 1.91 21.36
C GLU A 205 -27.25 1.22 20.64
N LEU A 206 -26.98 0.22 19.79
CA LEU A 206 -28.01 -0.59 19.14
C LEU A 206 -28.78 -1.44 20.14
N LEU A 207 -28.11 -2.01 21.15
CA LEU A 207 -28.76 -2.78 22.21
C LEU A 207 -29.60 -1.87 23.12
N VAL A 208 -29.12 -0.66 23.41
CA VAL A 208 -29.88 0.36 24.15
C VAL A 208 -31.09 0.81 23.35
N SER A 209 -30.92 1.17 22.08
CA SER A 209 -32.00 1.54 21.15
C SER A 209 -33.05 0.44 21.01
N ARG A 210 -32.64 -0.83 20.92
CA ARG A 210 -33.57 -1.97 20.91
C ARG A 210 -34.30 -2.14 22.24
N LYS A 211 -33.64 -1.88 23.38
CA LYS A 211 -34.28 -1.94 24.72
C LYS A 211 -35.28 -0.80 24.93
N THR A 212 -34.98 0.42 24.48
CA THR A 212 -35.91 1.57 24.56
C THR A 212 -37.10 1.39 23.61
N VAL A 213 -36.91 0.82 22.42
CA VAL A 213 -38.02 0.49 21.51
C VAL A 213 -38.91 -0.64 22.08
N ALA A 214 -38.33 -1.59 22.83
CA ALA A 214 -39.09 -2.69 23.45
C ALA A 214 -39.86 -2.28 24.73
N ARG A 215 -39.57 -1.12 25.33
CA ARG A 215 -40.29 -0.56 26.49
C ARG A 215 -40.66 0.91 26.22
N PRO A 216 -41.73 1.19 25.47
CA PRO A 216 -42.16 2.55 25.22
C PRO A 216 -42.81 3.12 26.50
N GLY A 217 -41.99 3.70 27.40
CA GLY A 217 -42.49 4.33 28.63
C GLY A 217 -41.47 4.62 29.75
N GLU A 218 -40.28 4.01 29.75
CA GLU A 218 -39.24 4.32 30.76
C GLU A 218 -38.27 5.38 30.21
N ILE A 219 -38.41 6.62 30.66
CA ILE A 219 -37.42 7.69 30.46
C ILE A 219 -36.23 7.35 31.36
N VAL A 220 -35.15 6.82 30.78
CA VAL A 220 -33.89 6.63 31.50
C VAL A 220 -33.09 7.92 31.35
N ASP A 221 -32.97 8.63 32.47
CA ASP A 221 -32.17 9.85 32.64
C ASP A 221 -30.68 9.53 32.44
N PRO A 222 -29.95 10.24 31.55
CA PRO A 222 -28.60 9.83 31.15
C PRO A 222 -27.48 10.19 32.15
N GLU A 223 -27.78 10.58 33.39
CA GLU A 223 -26.79 11.09 34.37
C GLU A 223 -26.60 10.24 35.64
N LYS A 224 -26.72 8.90 35.56
CA LYS A 224 -26.24 7.97 36.61
C LYS A 224 -25.57 6.72 36.06
#